data_AF-A0AAN9A0V0-F1
#
_entry.id   AF-A0AAN9A0V0-F1
#
_cell.length_a   1.000
_cell.length_b   1.000
_cell.length_c   1.000
_cell.angle_alpha   90.00
_cell.angle_beta   90.00
_cell.angle_gamma   90.00
#
_symmetry.space_group_name_H-M   'P 1'
#
loop_
_entity.id
_entity.type
_entity.pdbx_description
1 polymer ?
#
loop_
_entity_poly.entity_id
_entity_poly.type
_entity_poly.pdbx_seq_one_letter_code
_entity_poly.pdbx_strand_id
1 'polypeptide(L)'
;MEDPAYLSAVRRFFPGLCALCYKHPTGGTHLKHCSQCYLVSYCSKECQKKDWKIHKPFCVVNAAQGRNSVFSKAKTEVKDKEEWNAFRTSLQVAASINLCRNLEVFERDILWYPRLCEVCRESDISKLTACDTCNSVFYCSETHVSENSDDHRKWCHKFLLCVHIDRFEKMNGMSNLPFPIKIYNTYSVLPESMSKLLNSELESHSHKNSNHTMFMIMISDRLTDPITLLYALQHYYFGNSKLKFNEMNQLTIHVVGAESRELLDMIRWEYILHRLPALSKLHVSFIGPKIFSDLDGNGGPEPDYLFDDGMEMRCDDCRKQEKVCVYDMCRMLYEDYLNQDYCTKADAIIVFNCGFHEYEGSDDNTWPKSLSCMISDTSIPLIYTSYTKTEANKDLEALQKIGSISVTLLTQENPFKSLKPIRDSSRNDDRPLFYINQYITGINGQRRETTVD
;
A
#
# COMPACT_ATOMS: atom_id res chain seq x y z
N MET A 1 20.72 -6.50 25.10
CA MET A 1 20.02 -5.20 25.14
C MET A 1 19.70 -4.87 23.70
N GLU A 2 18.52 -5.30 23.25
CA GLU A 2 17.97 -4.90 21.96
C GLU A 2 17.41 -3.49 22.13
N ASP A 3 17.85 -2.58 21.27
CA ASP A 3 17.44 -1.18 21.25
C ASP A 3 15.96 -1.10 20.79
N PRO A 4 15.02 -0.51 21.56
CA PRO A 4 13.57 -0.70 21.32
C PRO A 4 12.96 0.04 20.11
N ALA A 5 13.73 0.57 19.16
CA ALA A 5 13.20 1.51 18.15
C ALA A 5 13.48 1.17 16.67
N TYR A 6 13.67 -0.11 16.31
CA TYR A 6 13.86 -0.52 14.91
C TYR A 6 12.81 -1.54 14.47
N LEU A 7 11.80 -1.10 13.70
CA LEU A 7 11.05 -2.02 12.85
C LEU A 7 12.01 -2.61 11.81
N SER A 8 12.25 -3.92 11.89
CA SER A 8 13.09 -4.62 10.91
C SER A 8 12.49 -4.50 9.52
N ALA A 9 13.31 -4.16 8.52
CA ALA A 9 12.86 -4.12 7.14
C ALA A 9 12.25 -5.47 6.72
N VAL A 10 11.05 -5.42 6.14
CA VAL A 10 10.36 -6.61 5.65
C VAL A 10 11.21 -7.27 4.56
N ARG A 11 11.54 -8.54 4.73
CA ARG A 11 12.28 -9.29 3.71
C ARG A 11 11.38 -9.51 2.50
N ARG A 12 11.86 -9.12 1.32
CA ARG A 12 11.25 -9.36 0.00
C ARG A 12 12.10 -10.31 -0.84
N PHE A 13 11.53 -10.82 -1.93
CA PHE A 13 12.25 -11.67 -2.88
C PHE A 13 12.22 -11.12 -4.31
N PHE A 14 13.38 -11.15 -4.97
CA PHE A 14 13.54 -10.80 -6.38
C PHE A 14 14.21 -11.95 -7.15
N PRO A 15 13.54 -12.53 -8.14
CA PRO A 15 14.00 -13.75 -8.81
C PRO A 15 15.38 -13.65 -9.47
N GLY A 16 15.78 -12.46 -9.92
CA GLY A 16 17.08 -12.24 -10.58
C GLY A 16 18.22 -11.87 -9.67
N LEU A 17 18.02 -11.84 -8.36
CA LEU A 17 19.02 -11.39 -7.39
C LEU A 17 19.33 -12.49 -6.37
N CYS A 18 20.42 -12.33 -5.62
CA CYS A 18 20.68 -13.19 -4.48
C CYS A 18 19.57 -13.05 -3.43
N ALA A 19 18.94 -14.16 -3.05
CA ALA A 19 17.84 -14.20 -2.08
C ALA A 19 18.23 -13.69 -0.67
N LEU A 20 19.53 -13.64 -0.36
CA LEU A 20 20.03 -13.08 0.89
C LEU A 20 20.49 -11.63 0.76
N CYS A 21 21.42 -11.30 -0.14
CA CYS A 21 22.06 -9.98 -0.15
C CYS A 21 21.50 -9.02 -1.22
N TYR A 22 20.53 -9.47 -2.02
CA TYR A 22 19.94 -8.76 -3.15
C TYR A 22 20.95 -8.30 -4.22
N LYS A 23 22.19 -8.78 -4.21
CA LYS A 23 23.18 -8.44 -5.25
C LYS A 23 22.99 -9.32 -6.48
N HIS A 24 23.17 -8.73 -7.65
CA HIS A 24 23.47 -9.47 -8.87
C HIS A 24 24.99 -9.73 -8.91
N PRO A 25 25.47 -10.91 -9.30
CA PRO A 25 26.90 -11.14 -9.42
C PRO A 25 27.51 -10.28 -10.54
N THR A 26 28.73 -9.79 -10.32
CA THR A 26 29.50 -9.01 -11.31
C THR A 26 30.55 -9.89 -12.00
N GLY A 27 30.99 -9.53 -13.21
CA GLY A 27 32.14 -10.15 -13.86
C GLY A 27 31.92 -11.57 -14.39
N GLY A 28 30.76 -11.85 -15.00
CA GLY A 28 30.48 -13.13 -15.67
C GLY A 28 30.16 -14.30 -14.74
N THR A 29 29.96 -14.05 -13.45
CA THR A 29 29.50 -15.07 -12.50
C THR A 29 27.97 -15.19 -12.54
N HIS A 30 27.44 -16.41 -12.54
CA HIS A 30 26.00 -16.66 -12.50
C HIS A 30 25.54 -16.94 -11.07
N LEU A 31 24.29 -16.57 -10.76
CA LEU A 31 23.66 -16.97 -9.50
C LEU A 31 23.54 -18.50 -9.44
N LYS A 32 23.79 -19.06 -8.26
CA LYS A 32 23.70 -20.49 -7.98
C LYS A 32 22.32 -20.80 -7.42
N HIS A 33 21.55 -21.61 -8.14
CA HIS A 33 20.20 -22.00 -7.73
C HIS A 33 20.24 -22.96 -6.53
N CYS A 34 19.22 -22.91 -5.68
CA CYS A 34 19.01 -23.96 -4.70
C CYS A 34 18.71 -25.27 -5.43
N SER A 35 19.57 -26.28 -5.27
CA SER A 35 19.45 -27.56 -5.97
C SER A 35 18.27 -28.43 -5.53
N GLN A 36 17.58 -28.04 -4.46
CA GLN A 36 16.42 -28.77 -3.93
C GLN A 36 15.10 -28.22 -4.47
N CYS A 37 14.86 -26.90 -4.39
CA CYS A 37 13.58 -26.31 -4.82
C CYS A 37 13.65 -25.62 -6.20
N TYR A 38 14.84 -25.20 -6.64
CA TYR A 38 15.06 -24.38 -7.84
C TYR A 38 14.33 -23.03 -7.85
N LEU A 39 13.76 -22.61 -6.71
CA LEU A 39 12.97 -21.37 -6.60
C LEU A 39 13.79 -20.12 -6.26
N VAL A 40 14.92 -20.30 -5.56
CA VAL A 40 15.78 -19.19 -5.09
C VAL A 40 17.20 -19.37 -5.59
N SER A 41 17.93 -18.26 -5.66
CA SER A 41 19.32 -18.25 -6.13
C SER A 41 20.22 -17.40 -5.24
N TYR A 42 21.51 -17.74 -5.20
CA TYR A 42 22.51 -17.10 -4.34
C TYR A 42 23.75 -16.72 -5.12
N CYS A 43 24.39 -15.60 -4.77
CA CYS A 43 25.68 -15.24 -5.38
C CYS A 43 26.82 -16.17 -4.93
N SER A 44 26.69 -16.80 -3.76
CA SER A 44 27.73 -17.66 -3.21
C SER A 44 27.19 -18.75 -2.28
N LYS A 45 28.02 -19.76 -2.00
CA LYS A 45 27.68 -20.83 -1.02
C LYS A 45 27.56 -20.25 0.39
N GLU A 46 28.29 -19.19 0.69
CA GLU A 46 28.25 -18.48 1.97
C GLU A 46 26.90 -17.80 2.17
N CYS A 47 26.38 -17.11 1.14
CA CYS A 47 25.02 -16.56 1.19
C CYS A 47 23.96 -17.65 1.36
N GLN A 48 24.07 -18.77 0.65
CA GLN A 48 23.16 -19.90 0.82
C GLN A 48 23.21 -20.47 2.24
N LYS A 49 24.41 -20.69 2.80
CA LYS A 49 24.57 -21.21 4.17
C LYS A 49 23.98 -20.28 5.23
N LYS A 50 24.18 -18.96 5.08
CA LYS A 50 23.61 -17.95 5.98
C LYS A 50 22.08 -17.93 5.92
N ASP A 51 21.52 -18.09 4.72
CA ASP A 51 20.06 -18.09 4.53
C ASP A 51 19.39 -19.41 4.92
N TRP A 52 20.16 -20.50 5.01
CA TRP A 52 19.61 -21.85 5.14
C TRP A 52 18.68 -22.04 6.33
N LYS A 53 18.98 -21.44 7.49
CA LYS A 53 18.11 -21.54 8.68
C LYS A 53 16.70 -21.00 8.42
N ILE A 54 16.61 -19.95 7.60
CA ILE A 54 15.35 -19.28 7.26
C ILE A 54 14.69 -19.97 6.05
N HIS A 55 15.47 -20.32 5.02
CA HIS A 55 14.94 -20.90 3.77
C HIS A 55 14.56 -22.38 3.90
N LYS A 56 15.24 -23.17 4.75
CA LYS A 56 15.09 -24.64 4.80
C LYS A 56 13.64 -25.11 4.96
N PRO A 57 12.82 -24.57 5.89
CA PRO A 57 11.44 -25.02 6.05
C PRO A 57 10.65 -24.92 4.74
N PHE A 58 10.65 -23.74 4.11
CA PHE A 58 9.98 -23.50 2.83
C PHE A 58 10.56 -24.35 1.69
N CYS A 59 11.88 -24.52 1.66
CA CYS A 59 12.57 -25.30 0.64
C CYS A 59 12.16 -26.77 0.64
N VAL A 60 11.96 -27.37 1.82
CA VAL A 60 11.63 -28.79 1.96
C VAL A 60 10.22 -29.05 1.45
N VAL A 61 9.24 -28.22 1.81
CA VAL A 61 7.84 -28.41 1.41
C VAL A 61 7.59 -28.08 -0.07
N ASN A 62 8.49 -27.29 -0.69
CA ASN A 62 8.45 -26.92 -2.11
C ASN A 62 9.62 -27.55 -2.89
N ALA A 63 10.08 -28.74 -2.48
CA ALA A 63 11.13 -29.44 -3.19
C ALA A 63 10.69 -29.78 -4.63
N ALA A 64 11.62 -29.64 -5.56
CA ALA A 64 11.40 -29.94 -6.97
C ALA A 64 11.20 -31.45 -7.19
N GLN A 65 10.39 -31.78 -8.20
CA GLN A 65 10.34 -33.13 -8.74
C GLN A 65 11.39 -33.23 -9.86
N GLY A 66 12.57 -33.75 -9.53
CA GLY A 66 13.72 -33.75 -10.43
C GLY A 66 14.42 -32.38 -10.52
N ARG A 67 14.72 -31.89 -11.72
CA ARG A 67 15.32 -30.56 -11.95
C ARG A 67 14.30 -29.44 -12.18
N ASN A 68 13.04 -29.72 -11.88
CA ASN A 68 11.90 -28.90 -12.24
C ASN A 68 11.24 -28.32 -10.99
N SER A 69 11.21 -26.99 -10.89
CA SER A 69 10.51 -26.31 -9.79
C SER A 69 9.01 -26.63 -9.81
N VAL A 70 8.29 -26.23 -8.75
CA VAL A 70 6.82 -26.36 -8.67
C VAL A 70 6.06 -25.66 -9.81
N PHE A 71 6.74 -24.83 -10.61
CA PHE A 71 6.18 -24.15 -11.80
C PHE A 71 6.36 -24.91 -13.11
N SER A 72 6.85 -26.15 -13.10
CA SER A 72 7.20 -26.89 -14.31
C SER A 72 6.07 -27.06 -15.32
N LYS A 73 4.83 -27.07 -14.83
CA LYS A 73 3.60 -27.24 -15.60
C LYS A 73 2.94 -25.92 -16.01
N ALA A 74 3.45 -24.78 -15.54
CA ALA A 74 2.81 -23.47 -15.75
C ALA A 74 2.64 -23.12 -17.24
N LYS A 75 3.65 -23.42 -18.06
CA LYS A 75 3.61 -23.19 -19.52
C LYS A 75 2.55 -24.02 -20.25
N THR A 76 2.23 -25.21 -19.76
CA THR A 76 1.38 -26.18 -20.47
C THR A 76 -0.04 -26.24 -19.92
N GLU A 77 -0.23 -25.98 -18.63
CA GLU A 77 -1.50 -26.18 -17.93
C GLU A 77 -2.25 -24.87 -17.64
N VAL A 78 -1.58 -23.71 -17.71
CA VAL A 78 -2.19 -22.41 -17.39
C VAL A 78 -2.37 -21.60 -18.66
N LYS A 79 -3.61 -21.27 -19.00
CA LYS A 79 -3.99 -20.65 -20.29
C LYS A 79 -4.14 -19.15 -20.21
N ASP A 80 -4.76 -18.65 -19.15
CA ASP A 80 -5.12 -17.24 -18.99
C ASP A 80 -4.63 -16.68 -17.65
N LYS A 81 -5.12 -15.50 -17.29
CA LYS A 81 -4.71 -14.75 -16.10
C LYS A 81 -5.40 -15.28 -14.85
N GLU A 82 -6.67 -15.64 -14.95
CA GLU A 82 -7.48 -16.21 -13.88
C GLU A 82 -6.92 -17.57 -13.44
N GLU A 83 -6.66 -18.47 -14.38
CA GLU A 83 -6.00 -19.76 -14.13
C GLU A 83 -4.60 -19.54 -13.52
N TRP A 84 -3.88 -18.50 -13.92
CA TRP A 84 -2.55 -18.19 -13.37
C TRP A 84 -2.59 -17.73 -11.91
N ASN A 85 -3.58 -16.92 -11.57
CA ASN A 85 -3.85 -16.52 -10.19
C ASN A 85 -4.25 -17.76 -9.36
N ALA A 86 -5.18 -18.57 -9.85
CA ALA A 86 -5.63 -19.79 -9.18
C ALA A 86 -4.48 -20.79 -8.96
N PHE A 87 -3.61 -20.97 -9.96
CA PHE A 87 -2.43 -21.83 -9.87
C PHE A 87 -1.49 -21.39 -8.73
N ARG A 88 -1.15 -20.09 -8.67
CA ARG A 88 -0.26 -19.55 -7.62
C ARG A 88 -0.91 -19.56 -6.24
N THR A 89 -2.20 -19.25 -6.14
CA THR A 89 -2.97 -19.39 -4.90
C THR A 89 -2.93 -20.82 -4.38
N SER A 90 -3.11 -21.81 -5.26
CA SER A 90 -3.04 -23.22 -4.89
C SER A 90 -1.66 -23.62 -4.35
N LEU A 91 -0.58 -23.14 -4.98
CA LEU A 91 0.79 -23.35 -4.47
C LEU A 91 1.00 -22.70 -3.10
N GLN A 92 0.53 -21.47 -2.91
CA GLN A 92 0.63 -20.78 -1.61
C GLN A 92 -0.12 -21.54 -0.52
N VAL A 93 -1.37 -21.95 -0.76
CA VAL A 93 -2.18 -22.70 0.21
C VAL A 93 -1.49 -24.02 0.57
N ALA A 94 -1.02 -24.78 -0.43
CA ALA A 94 -0.29 -26.02 -0.20
C ALA A 94 0.99 -25.80 0.63
N ALA A 95 1.75 -24.75 0.33
CA ALA A 95 2.96 -24.41 1.09
C ALA A 95 2.63 -24.05 2.56
N SER A 96 1.61 -23.23 2.81
CA SER A 96 1.17 -22.89 4.18
C SER A 96 0.71 -24.12 4.97
N ILE A 97 -0.10 -25.00 4.36
CA ILE A 97 -0.58 -26.24 5.00
C ILE A 97 0.61 -27.12 5.38
N ASN A 98 1.53 -27.36 4.45
CA ASN A 98 2.70 -28.22 4.68
C ASN A 98 3.70 -27.62 5.68
N LEU A 99 3.74 -26.29 5.83
CA LEU A 99 4.54 -25.59 6.84
C LEU A 99 3.85 -25.50 8.20
N CYS A 100 2.53 -25.73 8.26
CA CYS A 100 1.68 -25.51 9.43
C CYS A 100 1.77 -24.08 10.00
N ARG A 101 1.97 -23.09 9.12
CA ARG A 101 1.95 -21.65 9.46
C ARG A 101 1.67 -20.82 8.22
N ASN A 102 1.35 -19.55 8.42
CA ASN A 102 1.32 -18.58 7.33
C ASN A 102 2.72 -18.40 6.71
N LEU A 103 2.75 -18.15 5.39
CA LEU A 103 3.98 -17.83 4.69
C LEU A 103 4.51 -16.46 5.12
N GLU A 104 5.82 -16.40 5.31
CA GLU A 104 6.53 -15.14 5.44
C GLU A 104 6.42 -14.33 4.13
N VAL A 105 6.56 -13.01 4.21
CA VAL A 105 6.39 -12.14 3.04
C VAL A 105 7.30 -12.55 1.87
N PHE A 106 8.56 -12.88 2.13
CA PHE A 106 9.49 -13.32 1.09
C PHE A 106 9.16 -14.72 0.53
N GLU A 107 8.56 -15.61 1.33
CA GLU A 107 8.12 -16.94 0.89
C GLU A 107 6.94 -16.82 -0.06
N ARG A 108 6.00 -15.93 0.26
CA ARG A 108 4.92 -15.54 -0.64
C ARG A 108 5.47 -14.93 -1.93
N ASP A 109 6.40 -13.98 -1.83
CA ASP A 109 7.01 -13.36 -3.02
C ASP A 109 7.66 -14.39 -3.95
N ILE A 110 8.26 -15.48 -3.42
CA ILE A 110 8.84 -16.56 -4.24
C ILE A 110 7.78 -17.23 -5.13
N LEU A 111 6.58 -17.46 -4.60
CA LEU A 111 5.49 -18.11 -5.33
C LEU A 111 4.74 -17.14 -6.26
N TRP A 112 4.66 -15.86 -5.88
CA TRP A 112 3.91 -14.86 -6.65
C TRP A 112 4.74 -14.17 -7.73
N TYR A 113 6.06 -14.07 -7.56
CA TYR A 113 6.99 -13.47 -8.52
C TYR A 113 8.12 -14.46 -8.88
N PRO A 114 7.76 -15.66 -9.41
CA PRO A 114 8.74 -16.68 -9.74
C PRO A 114 9.60 -16.28 -10.94
N ARG A 115 10.75 -16.93 -11.08
CA ARG A 115 11.61 -16.80 -12.26
C ARG A 115 11.01 -17.60 -13.42
N LEU A 116 10.15 -16.96 -14.22
CA LEU A 116 9.51 -17.56 -15.39
C LEU A 116 9.60 -16.63 -16.61
N CYS A 117 9.47 -17.19 -17.80
CA CYS A 117 9.30 -16.36 -18.99
C CYS A 117 8.00 -15.53 -18.88
N GLU A 118 8.14 -14.23 -19.06
CA GLU A 118 7.05 -13.24 -18.96
C GLU A 118 5.89 -13.50 -19.95
N VAL A 119 6.21 -14.10 -21.10
CA VAL A 119 5.25 -14.36 -22.17
C VAL A 119 4.61 -15.73 -22.05
N CYS A 120 5.42 -16.79 -21.92
CA CYS A 120 4.92 -18.18 -22.01
C CYS A 120 5.03 -18.98 -20.72
N ARG A 121 5.51 -18.40 -19.63
CA ARG A 121 5.70 -19.07 -18.33
C ARG A 121 6.66 -20.26 -18.35
N GLU A 122 7.57 -20.31 -19.34
CA GLU A 122 8.69 -21.26 -19.34
C GLU A 122 9.46 -21.16 -18.02
N SER A 123 9.75 -22.32 -17.41
CA SER A 123 10.35 -22.43 -16.08
C SER A 123 11.72 -23.11 -16.09
N ASP A 124 12.14 -23.65 -17.23
CA ASP A 124 13.49 -24.19 -17.40
C ASP A 124 14.52 -23.07 -17.32
N ILE A 125 15.22 -23.02 -16.19
CA ILE A 125 16.20 -21.97 -15.87
C ILE A 125 17.31 -21.90 -16.92
N SER A 126 17.64 -23.02 -17.58
CA SER A 126 18.70 -23.04 -18.61
C SER A 126 18.31 -22.26 -19.87
N LYS A 127 17.02 -21.98 -20.07
CA LYS A 127 16.49 -21.21 -21.21
C LYS A 127 16.21 -19.76 -20.88
N LEU A 128 16.24 -19.36 -19.61
CA LEU A 128 15.78 -18.05 -19.17
C LEU A 128 16.90 -17.03 -19.11
N THR A 129 16.74 -15.94 -19.86
CA THR A 129 17.57 -14.75 -19.80
C THR A 129 16.82 -13.66 -19.04
N ALA A 130 17.50 -13.00 -18.09
CA ALA A 130 16.93 -11.87 -17.36
C ALA A 130 17.04 -10.59 -18.20
N CYS A 131 16.11 -9.65 -17.99
CA CYS A 131 16.31 -8.27 -18.43
C CYS A 131 17.55 -7.68 -17.71
N ASP A 132 18.53 -7.20 -18.49
CA ASP A 132 19.79 -6.66 -17.97
C ASP A 132 19.62 -5.41 -17.10
N THR A 133 18.55 -4.65 -17.31
CA THR A 133 18.26 -3.43 -16.53
C THR A 133 17.62 -3.77 -15.18
N CYS A 134 16.43 -4.39 -15.19
CA CYS A 134 15.64 -4.55 -13.97
C CYS A 134 15.94 -5.85 -13.21
N ASN A 135 16.54 -6.85 -13.86
CA ASN A 135 16.79 -8.19 -13.31
C ASN A 135 15.55 -8.85 -12.66
N SER A 136 14.35 -8.45 -13.07
CA SER A 136 13.09 -8.88 -12.47
C SER A 136 12.17 -9.61 -13.46
N VAL A 137 12.38 -9.41 -14.76
CA VAL A 137 11.61 -10.01 -15.85
C VAL A 137 12.53 -10.93 -16.65
N PHE A 138 12.01 -12.07 -17.11
CA PHE A 138 12.79 -13.09 -17.83
C PHE A 138 12.11 -13.50 -19.13
N TYR A 139 12.90 -13.94 -20.08
CA TYR A 139 12.43 -14.42 -21.37
C TYR A 139 13.14 -15.72 -21.73
N CYS A 140 12.43 -16.64 -22.40
CA CYS A 140 13.01 -17.89 -22.88
C CYS A 140 13.58 -17.82 -24.30
N SER A 141 13.38 -16.69 -25.01
CA SER A 141 13.82 -16.48 -26.38
C SER A 141 13.80 -14.99 -26.74
N GLU A 142 14.60 -14.60 -27.74
CA GLU A 142 14.59 -13.25 -28.33
C GLU A 142 13.22 -12.88 -28.93
N THR A 143 12.47 -13.88 -29.40
CA THR A 143 11.09 -13.70 -29.87
C THR A 143 10.20 -13.15 -28.76
N HIS A 144 10.23 -13.76 -27.57
CA HIS A 144 9.43 -13.30 -26.44
C HIS A 144 9.94 -11.97 -25.85
N VAL A 145 11.24 -11.67 -25.98
CA VAL A 145 11.77 -10.32 -25.68
C VAL A 145 11.08 -9.30 -26.59
N SER A 146 11.06 -9.57 -27.90
CA SER A 146 10.49 -8.66 -28.90
C SER A 146 8.99 -8.46 -28.70
N GLU A 147 8.24 -9.54 -28.47
CA GLU A 147 6.78 -9.52 -28.24
C GLU A 147 6.38 -8.68 -27.03
N ASN A 148 7.17 -8.68 -25.95
CA ASN A 148 6.85 -7.95 -24.72
C ASN A 148 7.63 -6.64 -24.56
N SER A 149 8.55 -6.32 -25.48
CA SER A 149 9.49 -5.19 -25.35
C SER A 149 8.81 -3.84 -25.07
N ASP A 150 7.75 -3.53 -25.80
CA ASP A 150 7.01 -2.26 -25.66
C ASP A 150 6.29 -2.15 -24.31
N ASP A 151 5.71 -3.23 -23.83
CA ASP A 151 5.05 -3.23 -22.54
C ASP A 151 6.06 -3.22 -21.39
N HIS A 152 7.08 -4.06 -21.46
CA HIS A 152 8.16 -4.11 -20.48
C HIS A 152 8.85 -2.76 -20.31
N ARG A 153 9.10 -2.02 -21.40
CA ARG A 153 9.75 -0.71 -21.37
C ARG A 153 9.02 0.30 -20.48
N LYS A 154 7.69 0.22 -20.37
CA LYS A 154 6.87 1.08 -19.48
C LYS A 154 7.19 0.84 -18.00
N TRP A 155 7.58 -0.38 -17.64
CA TRP A 155 7.68 -0.86 -16.26
C TRP A 155 9.10 -1.18 -15.80
N CYS A 156 10.04 -1.39 -16.74
CA CYS A 156 11.40 -1.85 -16.47
C CYS A 156 12.11 -1.04 -15.37
N HIS A 157 12.12 0.29 -15.49
CA HIS A 157 12.74 1.18 -14.50
C HIS A 157 12.01 1.17 -13.15
N LYS A 158 10.69 0.90 -13.13
CA LYS A 158 9.91 0.81 -11.90
C LYS A 158 10.18 -0.51 -11.17
N PHE A 159 10.40 -1.61 -11.89
CA PHE A 159 10.91 -2.86 -11.29
C PHE A 159 12.30 -2.68 -10.69
N LEU A 160 13.20 -1.99 -11.40
CA LEU A 160 14.52 -1.63 -10.87
C LEU A 160 14.39 -0.77 -9.59
N LEU A 161 13.43 0.16 -9.58
CA LEU A 161 13.13 0.99 -8.42
C LEU A 161 12.66 0.16 -7.21
N CYS A 162 11.77 -0.83 -7.39
CA CYS A 162 11.40 -1.76 -6.31
C CYS A 162 12.65 -2.42 -5.70
N VAL A 163 13.55 -2.96 -6.53
CA VAL A 163 14.81 -3.58 -6.08
C VAL A 163 15.65 -2.60 -5.25
N HIS A 164 15.78 -1.36 -5.72
CA HIS A 164 16.57 -0.34 -5.02
C HIS A 164 15.97 0.05 -3.67
N ILE A 165 14.64 0.19 -3.59
CA ILE A 165 13.94 0.51 -2.34
C ILE A 165 14.13 -0.61 -1.32
N ASP A 166 13.87 -1.87 -1.69
CA ASP A 166 14.02 -3.01 -0.78
C ASP A 166 15.48 -3.23 -0.34
N ARG A 167 16.45 -2.97 -1.22
CA ARG A 167 17.86 -3.00 -0.86
C ARG A 167 18.20 -1.87 0.11
N PHE A 168 17.66 -0.67 -0.11
CA PHE A 168 17.86 0.48 0.76
C PHE A 168 17.28 0.23 2.15
N GLU A 169 16.03 -0.22 2.25
CA GLU A 169 15.35 -0.55 3.51
C GLU A 169 16.12 -1.65 4.26
N LYS A 170 16.57 -2.70 3.56
CA LYS A 170 17.39 -3.75 4.16
C LYS A 170 18.70 -3.24 4.75
N MET A 171 19.35 -2.28 4.10
CA MET A 171 20.66 -1.77 4.52
C MET A 171 20.56 -0.72 5.64
N ASN A 172 19.48 0.06 5.66
CA ASN A 172 19.35 1.24 6.54
C ASN A 172 18.28 1.10 7.63
N GLY A 173 17.41 0.08 7.55
CA GLY A 173 16.23 -0.03 8.41
C GLY A 173 15.12 0.96 8.03
N MET A 174 14.04 1.00 8.82
CA MET A 174 12.85 1.84 8.55
C MET A 174 12.63 3.00 9.53
N SER A 175 13.43 3.13 10.60
CA SER A 175 13.04 3.96 11.77
C SER A 175 13.48 5.43 11.76
N ASN A 176 14.45 5.84 10.93
CA ASN A 176 14.97 7.22 10.95
C ASN A 176 14.76 7.95 9.62
N LEU A 177 13.51 7.99 9.13
CA LEU A 177 13.16 8.89 8.03
C LEU A 177 12.91 10.29 8.58
N PRO A 178 13.58 11.34 8.05
CA PRO A 178 13.26 12.71 8.43
C PRO A 178 11.81 13.01 8.05
N PHE A 179 11.01 13.42 9.03
CA PHE A 179 9.66 13.91 8.80
C PHE A 179 9.75 15.35 8.26
N PRO A 180 8.97 15.76 7.27
CA PRO A 180 8.92 17.16 6.86
C PRO A 180 8.29 18.00 7.98
N ILE A 181 9.12 18.76 8.70
CA ILE A 181 8.72 19.57 9.87
C ILE A 181 8.29 20.99 9.45
N LYS A 182 8.11 21.26 8.15
CA LYS A 182 7.78 22.63 7.72
C LYS A 182 6.38 23.00 8.20
N ILE A 183 6.33 23.85 9.23
CA ILE A 183 5.07 24.43 9.70
C ILE A 183 4.78 25.70 8.93
N TYR A 184 3.56 25.76 8.41
CA TYR A 184 3.08 26.89 7.63
C TYR A 184 2.40 27.90 8.55
N ASN A 185 2.96 29.10 8.62
CA ASN A 185 2.34 30.22 9.35
C ASN A 185 1.21 30.88 8.55
N THR A 186 1.19 30.66 7.22
CA THR A 186 0.16 31.14 6.31
C THR A 186 -0.28 29.99 5.42
N TYR A 187 -1.58 29.88 5.21
CA TYR A 187 -2.12 28.84 4.34
C TYR A 187 -1.63 29.02 2.90
N SER A 188 -1.29 27.90 2.29
CA SER A 188 -0.88 27.81 0.90
C SER A 188 -1.54 26.61 0.26
N VAL A 189 -1.99 26.78 -0.99
CA VAL A 189 -2.55 25.70 -1.79
C VAL A 189 -1.50 24.59 -1.97
N LEU A 190 -1.93 23.33 -1.97
CA LEU A 190 -1.05 22.21 -2.25
C LEU A 190 -0.40 22.34 -3.65
N PRO A 191 0.89 21.97 -3.80
CA PRO A 191 1.55 21.88 -5.11
C PRO A 191 0.85 20.88 -6.04
N GLU A 192 1.25 20.81 -7.31
CA GLU A 192 0.59 19.94 -8.29
C GLU A 192 0.78 18.42 -8.05
N SER A 193 1.76 18.03 -7.22
CA SER A 193 2.07 16.61 -6.97
C SER A 193 2.88 16.40 -5.69
N MET A 194 2.85 15.15 -5.20
CA MET A 194 3.68 14.66 -4.10
C MET A 194 5.16 14.98 -4.32
N SER A 195 5.68 14.74 -5.53
CA SER A 195 7.08 15.00 -5.85
C SER A 195 7.44 16.48 -5.71
N LYS A 196 6.60 17.40 -6.21
CA LYS A 196 6.88 18.84 -6.08
C LYS A 196 6.80 19.32 -4.63
N LEU A 197 5.85 18.80 -3.86
CA LEU A 197 5.72 19.09 -2.43
C LEU A 197 6.98 18.66 -1.68
N LEU A 198 7.35 17.37 -1.77
CA LEU A 198 8.48 16.84 -1.01
C LEU A 198 9.83 17.43 -1.45
N ASN A 199 10.05 17.70 -2.74
CA ASN A 199 11.26 18.39 -3.18
C ASN A 199 11.39 19.75 -2.48
N SER A 200 10.32 20.56 -2.46
CA SER A 200 10.37 21.90 -1.85
C SER A 200 10.61 21.88 -0.33
N GLU A 201 10.15 20.84 0.35
CA GLU A 201 10.29 20.71 1.81
C GLU A 201 11.64 20.13 2.21
N LEU A 202 12.16 19.18 1.43
CA LEU A 202 13.44 18.53 1.71
C LEU A 202 14.65 19.34 1.22
N GLU A 203 14.50 20.20 0.20
CA GLU A 203 15.56 21.13 -0.21
C GLU A 203 15.96 22.11 0.90
N SER A 204 15.03 22.45 1.81
CA SER A 204 15.28 23.31 2.96
C SER A 204 16.15 22.66 4.04
N HIS A 205 16.27 21.32 4.04
CA HIS A 205 17.08 20.55 4.96
C HIS A 205 18.41 20.22 4.26
N SER A 206 19.32 21.19 4.28
CA SER A 206 20.64 21.15 3.63
C SER A 206 21.37 19.82 3.83
N HIS A 207 21.42 19.01 2.78
CA HIS A 207 22.60 18.31 2.23
C HIS A 207 22.09 17.46 1.06
N LYS A 208 22.66 17.64 -0.14
CA LYS A 208 22.46 16.73 -1.30
C LYS A 208 23.03 15.36 -0.95
N ASN A 209 22.32 14.61 -0.13
CA ASN A 209 22.63 13.24 0.21
C ASN A 209 22.31 12.38 -1.02
N SER A 210 23.17 11.43 -1.37
CA SER A 210 22.98 10.52 -2.52
C SER A 210 21.67 9.73 -2.45
N ASN A 211 21.03 9.70 -1.27
CA ASN A 211 19.80 8.97 -1.00
C ASN A 211 18.52 9.83 -1.03
N HIS A 212 18.60 11.10 -1.44
CA HIS A 212 17.46 12.02 -1.45
C HIS A 212 16.20 11.45 -2.12
N THR A 213 16.34 10.80 -3.28
CA THR A 213 15.22 10.14 -3.97
C THR A 213 14.61 9.00 -3.17
N MET A 214 15.42 8.20 -2.44
CA MET A 214 14.90 7.12 -1.60
C MET A 214 14.12 7.68 -0.41
N PHE A 215 14.62 8.74 0.22
CA PHE A 215 13.90 9.42 1.29
C PHE A 215 12.58 10.01 0.79
N MET A 216 12.55 10.67 -0.37
CA MET A 216 11.30 11.14 -0.96
C MET A 216 10.28 10.02 -1.16
N ILE A 217 10.71 8.88 -1.70
CA ILE A 217 9.81 7.75 -1.93
C ILE A 217 9.29 7.22 -0.59
N MET A 218 10.15 7.01 0.40
CA MET A 218 9.73 6.49 1.69
C MET A 218 8.82 7.47 2.43
N ILE A 219 9.12 8.78 2.42
CA ILE A 219 8.27 9.80 3.05
C ILE A 219 6.92 9.89 2.32
N SER A 220 6.89 9.82 0.99
CA SER A 220 5.64 9.85 0.23
C SER A 220 4.69 8.71 0.58
N ASP A 221 5.26 7.53 0.88
CA ASP A 221 4.51 6.35 1.30
C ASP A 221 3.85 6.54 2.67
N ARG A 222 4.45 7.37 3.53
CA ARG A 222 3.95 7.67 4.89
C ARG A 222 2.99 8.86 4.95
N LEU A 223 3.07 9.76 3.97
CA LEU A 223 2.27 10.97 3.91
C LEU A 223 1.13 10.91 2.89
N THR A 224 1.06 9.85 2.09
CA THR A 224 0.03 9.75 1.05
C THR A 224 -1.37 9.85 1.63
N ASP A 225 -1.68 9.22 2.77
CA ASP A 225 -3.01 9.26 3.39
C ASP A 225 -3.44 10.68 3.79
N PRO A 226 -2.73 11.40 4.70
CA PRO A 226 -3.14 12.73 5.12
C PRO A 226 -3.12 13.76 3.98
N ILE A 227 -2.17 13.66 3.04
CA ILE A 227 -2.10 14.61 1.93
C ILE A 227 -3.19 14.35 0.88
N THR A 228 -3.56 13.09 0.66
CA THR A 228 -4.69 12.72 -0.20
C THR A 228 -5.99 13.31 0.33
N LEU A 229 -6.21 13.23 1.65
CA LEU A 229 -7.35 13.89 2.28
C LEU A 229 -7.30 15.41 2.10
N LEU A 230 -6.17 16.05 2.40
CA LEU A 230 -6.01 17.51 2.23
C LEU A 230 -6.29 17.95 0.79
N TYR A 231 -5.82 17.19 -0.20
CA TYR A 231 -6.10 17.43 -1.60
C TYR A 231 -7.61 17.40 -1.87
N ALA A 232 -8.30 16.36 -1.43
CA ALA A 232 -9.74 16.25 -1.65
C ALA A 232 -10.54 17.34 -0.93
N LEU A 233 -10.22 17.64 0.34
CA LEU A 233 -10.87 18.72 1.09
C LEU A 233 -10.62 20.08 0.44
N GLN A 234 -9.42 20.33 -0.07
CA GLN A 234 -9.10 21.55 -0.81
C GLN A 234 -10.04 21.71 -2.03
N HIS A 235 -10.26 20.64 -2.81
CA HIS A 235 -11.20 20.67 -3.93
C HIS A 235 -12.65 20.88 -3.46
N TYR A 236 -13.06 20.20 -2.40
CA TYR A 236 -14.41 20.29 -1.85
C TYR A 236 -14.75 21.69 -1.33
N TYR A 237 -13.89 22.28 -0.50
CA TYR A 237 -14.14 23.60 0.08
C TYR A 237 -13.86 24.74 -0.88
N PHE A 238 -12.90 24.64 -1.81
CA PHE A 238 -12.72 25.67 -2.82
C PHE A 238 -13.85 25.74 -3.84
N GLY A 239 -14.53 24.62 -4.11
CA GLY A 239 -15.77 24.62 -4.90
C GLY A 239 -16.93 25.33 -4.20
N ASN A 240 -16.97 25.34 -2.86
CA ASN A 240 -18.13 25.76 -2.07
C ASN A 240 -17.95 27.09 -1.29
N SER A 241 -16.73 27.53 -1.00
CA SER A 241 -16.31 28.89 -0.59
C SER A 241 -14.89 28.86 0.02
N LYS A 242 -13.96 29.65 -0.52
CA LYS A 242 -12.54 29.70 -0.08
C LYS A 242 -12.32 30.01 1.40
N LEU A 243 -13.27 30.69 2.06
CA LEU A 243 -13.10 31.25 3.40
C LEU A 243 -13.12 30.18 4.51
N LYS A 244 -13.90 29.10 4.36
CA LYS A 244 -14.09 28.13 5.46
C LYS A 244 -12.86 27.26 5.75
N PHE A 245 -12.10 26.85 4.73
CA PHE A 245 -11.03 25.85 4.91
C PHE A 245 -9.79 26.39 5.64
N ASN A 246 -9.45 27.67 5.45
CA ASN A 246 -8.30 28.30 6.11
C ASN A 246 -8.60 28.73 7.57
N GLU A 247 -9.87 28.82 7.95
CA GLU A 247 -10.31 29.34 9.25
C GLU A 247 -10.74 28.22 10.23
N MET A 248 -10.71 26.95 9.80
CA MET A 248 -11.04 25.82 10.64
C MET A 248 -10.05 25.69 11.81
N ASN A 249 -10.58 25.71 13.03
CA ASN A 249 -9.83 25.48 14.25
C ASN A 249 -9.89 24.02 14.73
N GLN A 250 -10.92 23.28 14.31
CA GLN A 250 -11.10 21.86 14.60
C GLN A 250 -11.49 21.11 13.32
N LEU A 251 -11.00 19.88 13.19
CA LEU A 251 -11.31 18.97 12.09
C LEU A 251 -11.44 17.55 12.62
N THR A 252 -12.57 16.91 12.35
CA THR A 252 -12.88 15.53 12.75
C THR A 252 -13.00 14.65 11.51
N ILE A 253 -12.17 13.60 11.42
CA ILE A 253 -12.07 12.72 10.27
C ILE A 253 -12.42 11.29 10.69
N HIS A 254 -13.33 10.66 9.97
CA HIS A 254 -13.55 9.22 10.09
C HIS A 254 -12.79 8.50 8.97
N VAL A 255 -11.81 7.67 9.33
CA VAL A 255 -11.10 6.77 8.42
C VAL A 255 -11.78 5.41 8.50
N VAL A 256 -12.68 5.14 7.56
CA VAL A 256 -13.51 3.92 7.55
C VAL A 256 -12.82 2.82 6.75
N GLY A 257 -13.01 1.56 7.16
CA GLY A 257 -12.33 0.42 6.56
C GLY A 257 -10.85 0.34 6.94
N ALA A 258 -10.46 0.96 8.06
CA ALA A 258 -9.07 0.97 8.51
C ALA A 258 -8.62 -0.46 8.91
N GLU A 259 -7.40 -0.80 8.52
CA GLU A 259 -6.69 -2.03 8.93
C GLU A 259 -5.33 -1.65 9.55
N SER A 260 -4.49 -2.64 9.85
CA SER A 260 -3.16 -2.40 10.45
C SER A 260 -2.30 -1.40 9.67
N ARG A 261 -2.46 -1.31 8.33
CA ARG A 261 -1.70 -0.40 7.47
C ARG A 261 -1.93 1.06 7.84
N GLU A 262 -3.19 1.50 7.94
CA GLU A 262 -3.52 2.90 8.27
C GLU A 262 -2.99 3.30 9.65
N LEU A 263 -2.84 2.33 10.56
CA LEU A 263 -2.36 2.54 11.92
C LEU A 263 -0.84 2.65 12.01
N LEU A 264 -0.08 1.98 11.12
CA LEU A 264 1.39 1.98 11.14
C LEU A 264 2.00 3.39 11.12
N ASP A 265 1.30 4.34 10.51
CA ASP A 265 1.74 5.71 10.34
C ASP A 265 0.71 6.75 10.83
N MET A 266 -0.15 6.36 11.79
CA MET A 266 -1.20 7.26 12.31
C MET A 266 -0.64 8.60 12.82
N ILE A 267 0.57 8.60 13.41
CA ILE A 267 1.25 9.81 13.90
C ILE A 267 1.50 10.83 12.78
N ARG A 268 1.54 10.41 11.52
CA ARG A 268 1.81 11.27 10.36
C ARG A 268 0.63 12.15 9.99
N TRP A 269 -0.55 11.89 10.54
CA TRP A 269 -1.70 12.79 10.42
C TRP A 269 -1.45 14.16 11.04
N GLU A 270 -0.48 14.30 11.96
CA GLU A 270 0.00 15.59 12.45
C GLU A 270 0.42 16.54 11.31
N TYR A 271 0.79 16.00 10.14
CA TYR A 271 1.13 16.80 8.97
C TYR A 271 0.00 17.75 8.53
N ILE A 272 -1.27 17.38 8.78
CA ILE A 272 -2.43 18.25 8.52
C ILE A 272 -2.36 19.52 9.39
N LEU A 273 -1.98 19.40 10.66
CA LEU A 273 -1.79 20.53 11.58
C LEU A 273 -0.66 21.46 11.13
N HIS A 274 0.38 20.92 10.50
CA HIS A 274 1.49 21.71 9.94
C HIS A 274 1.06 22.51 8.71
N ARG A 275 0.14 21.98 7.91
CA ARG A 275 -0.34 22.58 6.65
C ARG A 275 -1.49 23.56 6.84
N LEU A 276 -2.30 23.40 7.88
CA LEU A 276 -3.43 24.26 8.22
C LEU A 276 -3.08 25.14 9.44
N PRO A 277 -2.71 26.42 9.23
CA PRO A 277 -2.21 27.26 10.31
C PRO A 277 -3.23 27.48 11.44
N ALA A 278 -4.50 27.68 11.11
CA ALA A 278 -5.58 27.93 12.07
C ALA A 278 -6.05 26.69 12.83
N LEU A 279 -5.74 25.49 12.32
CA LEU A 279 -6.17 24.23 12.91
C LEU A 279 -5.39 23.97 14.20
N SER A 280 -6.10 23.93 15.33
CA SER A 280 -5.53 23.61 16.64
C SER A 280 -5.89 22.21 17.11
N LYS A 281 -7.01 21.64 16.63
CA LYS A 281 -7.43 20.28 16.99
C LYS A 281 -7.74 19.43 15.76
N LEU A 282 -7.02 18.34 15.60
CA LEU A 282 -7.33 17.28 14.65
C LEU A 282 -7.81 16.05 15.41
N HIS A 283 -8.92 15.47 15.02
CA HIS A 283 -9.43 14.22 15.58
C HIS A 283 -9.61 13.22 14.45
N VAL A 284 -8.96 12.06 14.54
CA VAL A 284 -9.00 11.01 13.51
C VAL A 284 -9.49 9.71 14.15
N SER A 285 -10.68 9.25 13.77
CA SER A 285 -11.22 7.96 14.22
C SER A 285 -10.99 6.92 13.14
N PHE A 286 -10.10 5.96 13.41
CA PHE A 286 -9.86 4.79 12.55
C PHE A 286 -10.88 3.70 12.90
N ILE A 287 -11.73 3.35 11.94
CA ILE A 287 -12.88 2.48 12.15
C ILE A 287 -12.79 1.31 11.16
N GLY A 288 -12.69 0.09 11.68
CA GLY A 288 -12.67 -1.11 10.84
C GLY A 288 -12.60 -2.42 11.62
N PRO A 289 -13.27 -3.49 11.15
CA PRO A 289 -13.39 -4.75 11.91
C PRO A 289 -12.07 -5.52 12.03
N LYS A 290 -11.07 -5.21 11.20
CA LYS A 290 -9.77 -5.88 11.13
C LYS A 290 -8.63 -5.10 11.80
N ILE A 291 -8.94 -3.99 12.46
CA ILE A 291 -7.98 -3.29 13.31
C ILE A 291 -7.40 -4.29 14.33
N PHE A 292 -6.06 -4.33 14.44
CA PHE A 292 -5.30 -5.26 15.28
C PHE A 292 -5.44 -6.76 14.98
N SER A 293 -6.04 -7.15 13.86
CA SER A 293 -6.20 -8.58 13.51
C SER A 293 -4.86 -9.33 13.42
N ASP A 294 -3.76 -8.65 13.07
CA ASP A 294 -2.41 -9.24 13.04
C ASP A 294 -1.86 -9.58 14.44
N LEU A 295 -2.45 -9.04 15.52
CA LEU A 295 -2.03 -9.27 16.91
C LEU A 295 -2.85 -10.39 17.59
N ASP A 296 -3.91 -10.88 16.95
CA ASP A 296 -4.83 -11.89 17.50
C ASP A 296 -4.16 -13.26 17.77
N GLY A 297 -2.92 -13.48 17.32
CA GLY A 297 -2.14 -14.70 17.57
C GLY A 297 -1.79 -14.99 19.04
N ASN A 298 -2.03 -14.04 19.95
CA ASN A 298 -1.66 -14.14 21.38
C ASN A 298 -2.85 -14.24 22.36
N GLY A 299 -4.07 -14.52 21.90
CA GLY A 299 -5.19 -14.99 22.76
C GLY A 299 -5.58 -14.08 23.94
N GLY A 300 -5.28 -12.79 23.89
CA GLY A 300 -5.69 -11.80 24.88
C GLY A 300 -7.11 -11.27 24.59
N PRO A 301 -7.87 -10.85 25.62
CA PRO A 301 -9.20 -10.26 25.41
C PRO A 301 -9.09 -8.97 24.61
N GLU A 302 -10.09 -8.72 23.75
CA GLU A 302 -10.25 -7.53 22.90
C GLU A 302 -10.69 -6.31 23.72
N PRO A 303 -9.89 -5.24 23.82
CA PRO A 303 -10.40 -3.95 24.22
C PRO A 303 -10.46 -3.04 22.98
N ASP A 304 -11.55 -2.27 22.86
CA ASP A 304 -11.51 -1.05 22.07
C ASP A 304 -10.38 -0.16 22.62
N TYR A 305 -9.32 0.05 21.84
CA TYR A 305 -8.21 0.89 22.26
C TYR A 305 -8.52 2.35 21.94
N LEU A 306 -9.10 3.05 22.91
CA LEU A 306 -8.97 4.50 22.99
C LEU A 306 -7.53 4.81 23.40
N PHE A 307 -6.65 5.00 22.42
CA PHE A 307 -5.32 5.56 22.66
C PHE A 307 -5.42 7.08 22.51
N ASP A 308 -5.73 7.76 23.61
CA ASP A 308 -5.38 9.16 23.72
C ASP A 308 -3.85 9.23 23.84
N ASP A 309 -3.17 9.84 22.85
CA ASP A 309 -1.69 9.93 22.83
C ASP A 309 -1.12 10.72 24.00
N GLY A 310 -2.00 11.30 24.84
CA GLY A 310 -1.63 11.90 26.09
C GLY A 310 -0.62 13.03 25.92
N MET A 311 -0.57 13.66 24.74
CA MET A 311 0.29 14.79 24.39
C MET A 311 1.77 14.44 24.08
N GLU A 312 2.18 13.17 24.15
CA GLU A 312 3.59 12.76 24.14
C GLU A 312 4.20 12.56 22.74
N MET A 313 3.42 12.11 21.74
CA MET A 313 3.96 11.78 20.41
C MET A 313 4.09 12.97 19.45
N ARG A 314 3.63 14.15 19.87
CA ARG A 314 3.62 15.37 19.06
C ARG A 314 5.03 15.89 18.76
N CYS A 315 5.22 16.52 17.61
CA CYS A 315 6.45 17.27 17.34
C CYS A 315 6.60 18.48 18.31
N ASP A 316 7.85 18.95 18.49
CA ASP A 316 8.16 20.09 19.39
C ASP A 316 7.37 21.35 19.05
N ASP A 317 7.14 21.60 17.78
CA ASP A 317 6.50 22.83 17.35
C ASP A 317 4.97 22.76 17.50
N CYS A 318 4.33 21.61 17.27
CA CYS A 318 2.93 21.39 17.64
C CYS A 318 2.72 21.54 19.15
N ARG A 319 3.67 21.08 19.98
CA ARG A 319 3.65 21.32 21.43
C ARG A 319 3.69 22.83 21.76
N LYS A 320 4.60 23.59 21.15
CA LYS A 320 4.71 25.06 21.36
C LYS A 320 3.47 25.83 20.90
N GLN A 321 2.80 25.36 19.84
CA GLN A 321 1.61 26.00 19.28
C GLN A 321 0.30 25.47 19.91
N GLU A 322 0.39 24.63 20.95
CA GLU A 322 -0.76 24.02 21.61
C GLU A 322 -1.70 23.27 20.65
N LYS A 323 -1.15 22.74 19.54
CA LYS A 323 -1.89 21.93 18.57
C LYS A 323 -2.00 20.49 19.07
N VAL A 324 -3.15 19.87 18.86
CA VAL A 324 -3.48 18.54 19.38
C VAL A 324 -3.98 17.65 18.25
N CYS A 325 -3.49 16.42 18.21
CA CYS A 325 -4.06 15.35 17.42
C CYS A 325 -4.63 14.29 18.37
N VAL A 326 -5.88 13.88 18.14
CA VAL A 326 -6.58 12.84 18.90
C VAL A 326 -6.88 11.69 17.95
N TYR A 327 -6.66 10.46 18.42
CA TYR A 327 -6.85 9.25 17.62
C TYR A 327 -7.79 8.27 18.33
N ASP A 328 -8.79 7.78 17.62
CA ASP A 328 -9.59 6.64 18.08
C ASP A 328 -9.31 5.43 17.21
N MET A 329 -9.30 4.24 17.80
CA MET A 329 -9.22 2.97 17.08
C MET A 329 -10.43 2.12 17.44
N CYS A 330 -11.39 2.04 16.53
CA CYS A 330 -12.68 1.41 16.73
C CYS A 330 -12.74 0.11 15.91
N ARG A 331 -12.56 -1.04 16.58
CA ARG A 331 -12.59 -2.36 15.91
C ARG A 331 -14.03 -2.81 15.66
N MET A 332 -14.69 -2.17 14.69
CA MET A 332 -16.10 -2.41 14.37
C MET A 332 -16.45 -1.97 12.95
N LEU A 333 -17.67 -2.27 12.51
CA LEU A 333 -18.25 -1.71 11.29
C LEU A 333 -18.69 -0.26 11.51
N TYR A 334 -18.80 0.51 10.43
CA TYR A 334 -19.10 1.94 10.54
C TYR A 334 -20.50 2.20 11.10
N GLU A 335 -21.50 1.40 10.70
CA GLU A 335 -22.85 1.49 11.24
C GLU A 335 -22.90 1.23 12.75
N ASP A 336 -22.03 0.37 13.27
CA ASP A 336 -21.97 0.06 14.70
C ASP A 336 -21.30 1.18 15.48
N TYR A 337 -20.26 1.78 14.91
CA TYR A 337 -19.60 2.97 15.46
C TYR A 337 -20.58 4.14 15.62
N LEU A 338 -21.45 4.37 14.63
CA LEU A 338 -22.46 5.44 14.69
C LEU A 338 -23.49 5.27 15.81
N ASN A 339 -23.62 4.06 16.38
CA ASN A 339 -24.52 3.78 17.50
C ASN A 339 -23.84 3.90 18.87
N GLN A 340 -22.54 4.21 18.92
CA GLN A 340 -21.81 4.35 20.18
C GLN A 340 -22.00 5.74 20.80
N ASP A 341 -22.09 5.80 22.13
CA ASP A 341 -22.24 7.06 22.87
C ASP A 341 -21.04 8.01 22.70
N TYR A 342 -19.86 7.46 22.40
CA TYR A 342 -18.63 8.21 22.17
C TYR A 342 -18.42 8.62 20.70
N CYS A 343 -19.34 8.27 19.79
CA CYS A 343 -19.24 8.63 18.38
C CYS A 343 -19.18 10.16 18.21
N THR A 344 -18.17 10.65 17.50
CA THR A 344 -18.11 12.06 17.10
C THR A 344 -18.75 12.31 15.75
N LYS A 345 -19.18 13.56 15.50
CA LYS A 345 -19.63 13.95 14.16
C LYS A 345 -18.41 14.24 13.27
N ALA A 346 -18.32 13.56 12.13
CA ALA A 346 -17.30 13.82 11.13
C ALA A 346 -17.51 15.15 10.38
N ASP A 347 -16.40 15.79 10.05
CA ASP A 347 -16.32 16.85 9.04
C ASP A 347 -16.00 16.28 7.65
N ALA A 348 -15.36 15.10 7.58
CA ALA A 348 -15.16 14.33 6.37
C ALA A 348 -14.99 12.84 6.69
N ILE A 349 -15.40 11.99 5.74
CA ILE A 349 -15.20 10.54 5.79
C ILE A 349 -14.23 10.16 4.68
N ILE A 350 -13.23 9.33 4.98
CA ILE A 350 -12.29 8.82 3.99
C ILE A 350 -12.12 7.30 4.08
N VAL A 351 -12.05 6.64 2.93
CA VAL A 351 -11.80 5.20 2.81
C VAL A 351 -10.62 4.95 1.88
N PHE A 352 -9.55 4.33 2.36
CA PHE A 352 -8.34 4.12 1.56
C PHE A 352 -8.35 2.78 0.84
N ASN A 353 -8.10 2.79 -0.47
CA ASN A 353 -8.05 1.61 -1.33
C ASN A 353 -9.23 0.66 -1.08
N CYS A 354 -10.44 1.19 -1.24
CA CYS A 354 -11.63 0.77 -0.51
C CYS A 354 -12.25 -0.57 -0.92
N GLY A 355 -12.19 -0.93 -2.20
CA GLY A 355 -12.74 -2.21 -2.70
C GLY A 355 -14.24 -2.40 -2.41
N PHE A 356 -15.06 -1.34 -2.49
CA PHE A 356 -16.51 -1.43 -2.24
C PHE A 356 -17.21 -2.47 -3.09
N HIS A 357 -16.70 -2.69 -4.31
CA HIS A 357 -17.25 -3.63 -5.27
C HIS A 357 -16.81 -5.10 -5.05
N GLU A 358 -15.74 -5.35 -4.27
CA GLU A 358 -15.04 -6.64 -4.26
C GLU A 358 -15.91 -7.81 -3.80
N TYR A 359 -16.84 -7.54 -2.89
CA TYR A 359 -17.73 -8.54 -2.28
C TYR A 359 -19.18 -8.43 -2.76
N GLU A 360 -19.47 -7.66 -3.81
CA GLU A 360 -20.85 -7.56 -4.32
C GLU A 360 -21.44 -8.94 -4.66
N GLY A 361 -22.61 -9.23 -4.07
CA GLY A 361 -23.31 -10.52 -4.26
C GLY A 361 -22.77 -11.68 -3.41
N SER A 362 -21.77 -11.45 -2.55
CA SER A 362 -21.31 -12.41 -1.54
C SER A 362 -22.03 -12.22 -0.20
N ASP A 363 -22.21 -13.31 0.55
CA ASP A 363 -22.67 -13.28 1.95
C ASP A 363 -21.66 -12.56 2.87
N ASP A 364 -20.39 -12.48 2.46
CA ASP A 364 -19.32 -11.79 3.18
C ASP A 364 -19.34 -10.25 2.99
N ASN A 365 -20.31 -9.71 2.25
CA ASN A 365 -20.35 -8.29 1.94
C ASN A 365 -20.86 -7.43 3.11
N THR A 366 -19.94 -6.82 3.85
CA THR A 366 -20.26 -5.92 4.97
C THR A 366 -20.49 -4.46 4.54
N TRP A 367 -20.19 -4.09 3.30
CA TRP A 367 -20.26 -2.70 2.86
C TRP A 367 -21.65 -2.06 2.76
N PRO A 368 -22.75 -2.74 2.36
CA PRO A 368 -23.99 -2.05 2.00
C PRO A 368 -24.55 -1.12 3.08
N LYS A 369 -24.51 -1.53 4.35
CA LYS A 369 -24.98 -0.71 5.48
C LYS A 369 -24.04 0.46 5.75
N SER A 370 -22.74 0.18 5.90
CA SER A 370 -21.70 1.22 6.04
C SER A 370 -21.78 2.27 4.93
N LEU A 371 -21.91 1.86 3.66
CA LEU A 371 -22.04 2.78 2.51
C LEU A 371 -23.27 3.67 2.63
N SER A 372 -24.42 3.10 3.04
CA SER A 372 -25.66 3.86 3.25
C SER A 372 -25.49 4.94 4.33
N CYS A 373 -24.83 4.58 5.44
CA CYS A 373 -24.51 5.50 6.52
C CYS A 373 -23.51 6.60 6.08
N MET A 374 -22.51 6.28 5.26
CA MET A 374 -21.53 7.27 4.80
C MET A 374 -22.12 8.32 3.85
N ILE A 375 -23.18 7.97 3.10
CA ILE A 375 -23.83 8.90 2.16
C ILE A 375 -25.13 9.53 2.70
N SER A 376 -25.52 9.25 3.95
CA SER A 376 -26.79 9.75 4.49
C SER A 376 -26.77 11.24 4.85
N ASP A 377 -25.65 11.74 5.38
CA ASP A 377 -25.48 13.17 5.65
C ASP A 377 -24.86 13.87 4.43
N THR A 378 -25.71 14.54 3.65
CA THR A 378 -25.31 15.22 2.41
C THR A 378 -24.33 16.38 2.62
N SER A 379 -24.10 16.81 3.87
CA SER A 379 -23.17 17.89 4.22
C SER A 379 -21.73 17.40 4.43
N ILE A 380 -21.55 16.10 4.68
CA ILE A 380 -20.25 15.47 4.94
C ILE A 380 -19.72 14.89 3.62
N PRO A 381 -18.53 15.31 3.14
CA PRO A 381 -17.92 14.70 1.97
C PRO A 381 -17.41 13.29 2.30
N LEU A 382 -17.66 12.36 1.38
CA LEU A 382 -17.05 11.04 1.37
C LEU A 382 -15.96 11.01 0.30
N ILE A 383 -14.73 10.73 0.73
CA ILE A 383 -13.56 10.58 -0.12
C ILE A 383 -13.16 9.11 -0.12
N TYR A 384 -12.78 8.58 -1.28
CA TYR A 384 -12.18 7.26 -1.31
C TYR A 384 -11.09 7.16 -2.36
N THR A 385 -10.23 6.18 -2.18
CA THR A 385 -9.17 5.85 -3.14
C THR A 385 -9.24 4.39 -3.56
N SER A 386 -8.62 4.08 -4.69
CA SER A 386 -8.52 2.72 -5.25
C SER A 386 -7.15 2.50 -5.90
N TYR A 387 -6.72 1.25 -6.08
CA TYR A 387 -5.43 0.95 -6.71
C TYR A 387 -5.47 1.13 -8.23
N THR A 388 -6.61 0.83 -8.84
CA THR A 388 -6.79 0.91 -10.30
C THR A 388 -7.95 1.82 -10.71
N LYS A 389 -7.95 2.23 -11.99
CA LYS A 389 -9.04 3.06 -12.53
C LYS A 389 -10.33 2.24 -12.63
N THR A 390 -10.19 0.97 -13.01
CA THR A 390 -11.30 0.03 -13.11
C THR A 390 -11.95 -0.18 -11.75
N GLU A 391 -11.17 -0.41 -10.69
CA GLU A 391 -11.69 -0.51 -9.32
C GLU A 391 -12.39 0.78 -8.92
N ALA A 392 -11.76 1.94 -9.11
CA ALA A 392 -12.37 3.23 -8.75
C ALA A 392 -13.72 3.48 -9.43
N ASN A 393 -13.89 3.05 -10.68
CA ASN A 393 -15.17 3.14 -11.38
C ASN A 393 -16.20 2.15 -10.82
N LYS A 394 -15.80 0.91 -10.54
CA LYS A 394 -16.69 -0.09 -9.92
C LYS A 394 -17.11 0.31 -8.51
N ASP A 395 -16.21 0.92 -7.74
CA ASP A 395 -16.47 1.46 -6.42
C ASP A 395 -17.50 2.60 -6.48
N LEU A 396 -17.41 3.47 -7.50
CA LEU A 396 -18.41 4.50 -7.77
C LEU A 396 -19.77 3.90 -8.12
N GLU A 397 -19.80 2.89 -8.99
CA GLU A 397 -21.04 2.16 -9.36
C GLU A 397 -21.68 1.49 -8.15
N ALA A 398 -20.88 0.88 -7.26
CA ALA A 398 -21.35 0.29 -6.01
C ALA A 398 -22.08 1.32 -5.14
N LEU A 399 -21.49 2.52 -4.96
CA LEU A 399 -22.12 3.62 -4.23
C LEU A 399 -23.42 4.12 -4.89
N GLN A 400 -23.45 4.22 -6.23
CA GLN A 400 -24.64 4.64 -6.98
C GLN A 400 -25.82 3.66 -6.84
N LYS A 401 -25.54 2.36 -6.62
CA LYS A 401 -26.58 1.37 -6.32
C LYS A 401 -27.18 1.56 -4.92
N ILE A 402 -26.40 2.05 -3.96
CA ILE A 402 -26.84 2.27 -2.57
C ILE A 402 -27.73 3.53 -2.46
N GLY A 403 -27.36 4.62 -3.13
CA GLY A 403 -28.12 5.86 -3.03
C GLY A 403 -27.74 6.93 -4.05
N SER A 404 -28.49 8.03 -4.03
CA SER A 404 -28.21 9.19 -4.89
C SER A 404 -26.98 9.93 -4.36
N ILE A 405 -26.02 10.20 -5.25
CA ILE A 405 -24.75 10.83 -4.92
C ILE A 405 -24.41 11.91 -5.94
N SER A 406 -23.65 12.93 -5.51
CA SER A 406 -23.00 13.88 -6.41
C SER A 406 -21.49 13.68 -6.36
N VAL A 407 -20.85 13.71 -7.53
CA VAL A 407 -19.38 13.64 -7.62
C VAL A 407 -18.83 15.05 -7.45
N THR A 408 -18.08 15.28 -6.38
CA THR A 408 -17.45 16.56 -6.03
C THR A 408 -15.98 16.63 -6.47
N LEU A 409 -15.33 15.48 -6.58
CA LEU A 409 -14.02 15.29 -7.18
C LEU A 409 -14.08 14.10 -8.13
N LEU A 410 -13.94 14.36 -9.43
CA LEU A 410 -13.99 13.34 -10.47
C LEU A 410 -12.94 12.26 -10.23
N THR A 411 -13.31 11.01 -10.53
CA THR A 411 -12.39 9.87 -10.52
C THR A 411 -11.18 10.16 -11.39
N GLN A 412 -10.02 10.30 -10.76
CA GLN A 412 -8.77 10.65 -11.43
C GLN A 412 -7.58 10.03 -10.73
N GLU A 413 -6.43 10.05 -11.40
CA GLU A 413 -5.17 9.69 -10.74
C GLU A 413 -4.87 10.69 -9.64
N ASN A 414 -4.58 10.18 -8.45
CA ASN A 414 -4.28 11.00 -7.29
C ASN A 414 -2.85 11.59 -7.42
N PRO A 415 -2.70 12.93 -7.49
CA PRO A 415 -1.38 13.56 -7.53
C PRO A 415 -0.54 13.33 -6.26
N PHE A 416 -1.19 12.86 -5.19
CA PHE A 416 -0.59 12.59 -3.88
C PHE A 416 -0.57 11.11 -3.49
N LYS A 417 -0.71 10.20 -4.47
CA LYS A 417 -0.40 8.78 -4.26
C LYS A 417 1.04 8.57 -3.79
N SER A 418 1.30 7.44 -3.15
CA SER A 418 2.67 7.03 -2.80
C SER A 418 3.56 6.99 -4.06
N LEU A 419 4.82 7.41 -3.94
CA LEU A 419 5.82 7.25 -5.01
C LEU A 419 6.47 5.87 -4.99
N LYS A 420 6.17 5.03 -3.97
CA LYS A 420 6.71 3.68 -3.83
C LYS A 420 5.96 2.70 -4.73
N PRO A 421 6.60 2.15 -5.79
CA PRO A 421 5.97 1.10 -6.59
C PRO A 421 5.88 -0.20 -5.78
N ILE A 422 4.70 -0.81 -5.79
CA ILE A 422 4.45 -2.12 -5.19
C ILE A 422 4.15 -3.10 -6.31
N ARG A 423 4.74 -4.30 -6.25
CA ARG A 423 4.49 -5.33 -7.28
C ARG A 423 3.05 -5.82 -7.17
N ASP A 424 2.31 -5.72 -8.26
CA ASP A 424 0.97 -6.28 -8.36
C ASP A 424 1.06 -7.75 -8.74
N SER A 425 0.61 -8.61 -7.84
CA SER A 425 0.57 -10.04 -8.07
C SER A 425 -0.63 -10.44 -8.92
N SER A 426 -1.74 -9.70 -8.81
CA SER A 426 -2.99 -9.93 -9.52
C SER A 426 -2.95 -9.42 -10.96
N ARG A 427 -2.14 -8.38 -11.20
CA ARG A 427 -1.97 -7.66 -12.47
C ARG A 427 -3.25 -7.09 -13.05
N ASN A 428 -4.10 -6.53 -12.20
CA ASN A 428 -5.32 -5.87 -12.65
C ASN A 428 -4.98 -4.68 -13.58
N ASP A 429 -5.85 -4.44 -14.57
CA ASP A 429 -5.64 -3.47 -15.66
C ASP A 429 -4.32 -3.68 -16.47
N ASP A 430 -3.83 -4.92 -16.54
CA ASP A 430 -2.56 -5.31 -17.18
C ASP A 430 -1.34 -4.55 -16.62
N ARG A 431 -1.39 -4.21 -15.33
CA ARG A 431 -0.30 -3.49 -14.64
C ARG A 431 0.48 -4.44 -13.75
N PRO A 432 1.81 -4.55 -13.91
CA PRO A 432 2.62 -5.36 -13.00
C PRO A 432 2.92 -4.67 -11.67
N LEU A 433 2.59 -3.38 -11.53
CA LEU A 433 2.88 -2.57 -10.35
C LEU A 433 1.71 -1.61 -10.07
N PHE A 434 1.43 -1.37 -8.79
CA PHE A 434 0.49 -0.36 -8.32
C PHE A 434 1.16 0.58 -7.31
N TYR A 435 0.43 1.63 -6.92
CA TYR A 435 0.83 2.58 -5.88
C TYR A 435 -0.31 2.72 -4.88
N ILE A 436 0.03 2.94 -3.61
CA ILE A 436 -0.99 3.22 -2.57
C ILE A 436 -1.71 4.53 -2.91
N ASN A 437 -3.04 4.53 -2.78
CA ASN A 437 -3.92 5.67 -3.05
C ASN A 437 -3.83 6.18 -4.49
N GLN A 438 -3.70 5.29 -5.48
CA GLN A 438 -3.38 5.66 -6.85
C GLN A 438 -4.47 6.45 -7.56
N TYR A 439 -5.74 6.14 -7.32
CA TYR A 439 -6.89 6.88 -7.81
C TYR A 439 -7.66 7.48 -6.65
N ILE A 440 -8.30 8.62 -6.88
CA ILE A 440 -9.11 9.31 -5.89
C ILE A 440 -10.44 9.74 -6.49
N THR A 441 -11.49 9.64 -5.69
CA THR A 441 -12.82 10.16 -6.00
C THR A 441 -13.38 10.82 -4.74
N GLY A 442 -14.11 11.92 -4.92
CA GLY A 442 -14.83 12.60 -3.85
C GLY A 442 -16.29 12.75 -4.22
N ILE A 443 -17.18 12.46 -3.26
CA ILE A 443 -18.62 12.50 -3.46
C ILE A 443 -19.33 13.09 -2.24
N ASN A 444 -20.58 13.51 -2.43
CA ASN A 444 -21.54 13.75 -1.36
C ASN A 444 -22.79 12.91 -1.60
N GLY A 445 -23.50 12.57 -0.52
CA GLY A 445 -24.88 12.12 -0.62
C GLY A 445 -25.77 13.20 -1.24
N GLN A 446 -26.84 12.78 -1.93
CA GLN A 446 -27.91 13.65 -2.40
C GLN A 446 -29.24 13.20 -1.82
N ARG A 447 -30.10 14.17 -1.45
CA ARG A 447 -31.50 13.86 -1.17
C ARG A 447 -32.15 13.43 -2.49
N ARG A 448 -32.88 12.30 -2.47
CA ARG A 448 -33.78 11.97 -3.58
C ARG A 448 -34.80 13.09 -3.70
N GLU A 449 -34.85 13.78 -4.84
CA GLU A 449 -35.99 14.62 -5.17
C GLU A 449 -37.20 13.69 -5.29
N THR A 450 -38.10 13.74 -4.31
CA THR A 450 -39.42 13.15 -4.46
C THR A 450 -40.12 13.94 -5.55
N THR A 451 -40.18 13.39 -6.77
CA THR A 451 -41.15 13.82 -7.77
C THR A 451 -42.52 13.58 -7.15
N VAL A 452 -43.15 14.65 -6.70
CA VAL A 452 -44.55 14.66 -6.31
C VAL A 452 -45.34 14.56 -7.61
N ASP A 453 -45.83 13.36 -7.92
CA ASP A 453 -46.86 13.15 -8.96
C ASP A 453 -48.20 13.76 -8.53
#